data_AF-A0A4V2XVH6-F1
#
_entry.id   AF-A0A4V2XVH6-F1
#
_cell.length_a   1.000
_cell.length_b   1.000
_cell.length_c   1.000
_cell.angle_alpha   90.00
_cell.angle_beta   90.00
_cell.angle_gamma   90.00
#
_symmetry.space_group_name_H-M   'P 1'
#
loop_
_entity.id
_entity.type
_entity.pdbx_description
1 polymer ?
#
loop_
_entity_poly.entity_id
_entity_poly.type
_entity_poly.pdbx_seq_one_letter_code
_entity_poly.pdbx_strand_id
1 'polypeptide(L)' 'MGYEDAALAGGGSDEVIDACFVWGDESAIRTRIQNHLDAGADHVSVSVLSPDLESSADRFERLAPALL' A
#
# COMPACT_ATOMS: atom_id res chain seq x y z
N MET A 1 -0.89 -17.61 -0.77
CA MET A 1 -2.11 -16.82 -0.52
C MET A 1 -3.28 -17.70 -0.90
N GLY A 2 -4.12 -18.08 0.05
CA GLY A 2 -5.16 -19.12 -0.12
C GLY A 2 -6.47 -18.60 -0.72
N TYR A 3 -6.39 -17.77 -1.78
CA TYR A 3 -7.58 -17.21 -2.43
C TYR A 3 -8.06 -18.13 -3.55
N GLU A 4 -9.37 -18.20 -3.74
CA GLU A 4 -9.98 -18.92 -4.87
C GLU A 4 -9.81 -18.13 -6.17
N ASP A 5 -9.78 -18.82 -7.32
CA ASP A 5 -9.58 -18.19 -8.64
C ASP A 5 -10.63 -17.11 -8.94
N ALA A 6 -11.86 -17.29 -8.46
CA ALA A 6 -12.93 -16.30 -8.62
C ALA A 6 -12.60 -14.97 -7.91
N ALA A 7 -11.89 -15.01 -6.79
CA ALA A 7 -11.46 -13.83 -6.05
C ALA A 7 -10.31 -13.08 -6.73
N LEU A 8 -9.62 -13.71 -7.70
CA LEU A 8 -8.54 -13.11 -8.48
C LEU A 8 -9.00 -12.62 -9.86
N ALA A 9 -10.14 -13.11 -10.35
CA ALA A 9 -10.69 -12.73 -11.64
C ALA A 9 -11.17 -11.27 -11.67
N GLY A 10 -11.22 -10.67 -12.87
CA GLY A 10 -11.89 -9.39 -13.10
C GLY A 10 -11.27 -8.17 -12.41
N GLY A 11 -9.99 -8.24 -12.02
CA GLY A 11 -9.31 -7.17 -11.26
C GLY A 11 -9.09 -7.49 -9.79
N GLY A 12 -9.58 -8.63 -9.31
CA GLY A 12 -9.49 -9.04 -7.92
C GLY A 12 -10.68 -8.57 -7.09
N SER A 13 -11.06 -9.38 -6.11
CA SER A 13 -12.06 -9.01 -5.09
C SER A 13 -11.50 -7.95 -4.14
N ASP A 14 -12.38 -7.19 -3.49
CA ASP A 14 -12.00 -6.15 -2.52
C ASP A 14 -11.05 -6.70 -1.44
N GLU A 15 -11.27 -7.94 -0.95
CA GLU A 15 -10.39 -8.57 0.03
C GLU A 15 -8.96 -8.77 -0.50
N VAL A 16 -8.82 -9.26 -1.74
CA VAL A 16 -7.51 -9.43 -2.39
C VAL A 16 -6.85 -8.08 -2.61
N ILE A 17 -7.64 -7.11 -3.03
CA ILE A 17 -7.24 -5.75 -3.36
C ILE A 17 -6.74 -5.03 -2.10
N ASP A 18 -7.45 -5.12 -0.98
CA ASP A 18 -7.06 -4.58 0.32
C ASP A 18 -5.86 -5.29 0.95
N ALA A 19 -5.68 -6.59 0.67
CA ALA A 19 -4.50 -7.31 1.12
C ALA A 19 -3.24 -6.87 0.37
N CYS A 20 -3.36 -6.56 -0.93
CA CYS A 20 -2.26 -6.24 -1.83
C CYS A 20 -1.89 -4.76 -1.85
N PHE A 21 -2.87 -3.86 -1.72
CA PHE A 21 -2.68 -2.43 -1.85
C PHE A 21 -3.13 -1.70 -0.59
N VAL A 22 -2.42 -0.62 -0.28
CA VAL A 22 -2.72 0.22 0.87
C VAL A 22 -3.39 1.49 0.36
N TRP A 23 -4.59 1.76 0.89
CA TRP A 23 -5.39 2.95 0.60
C TRP A 23 -5.91 3.53 1.90
N GLY A 24 -6.15 4.84 1.89
CA GLY A 24 -6.62 5.57 3.06
C GLY A 24 -5.79 6.82 3.30
N ASP A 25 -5.92 7.38 4.49
CA ASP A 25 -5.12 8.51 4.92
C ASP A 25 -3.72 8.10 5.37
N GLU A 26 -2.91 9.09 5.71
CA GLU A 26 -1.54 8.93 6.16
C GLU A 26 -1.42 8.04 7.41
N SER A 27 -2.44 8.01 8.28
CA SER A 27 -2.46 7.18 9.50
C SER A 27 -2.69 5.70 9.20
N ALA A 28 -3.58 5.41 8.25
CA ALA A 28 -3.82 4.04 7.76
C ALA A 28 -2.55 3.48 7.10
N ILE A 29 -1.85 4.31 6.32
CA ILE A 29 -0.59 3.94 5.68
C ILE A 29 0.50 3.67 6.72
N ARG A 30 0.67 4.56 7.72
CA ARG A 30 1.62 4.35 8.82
C ARG A 30 1.35 3.04 9.58
N THR A 31 0.09 2.76 9.88
CA THR A 31 -0.30 1.52 10.56
C THR A 31 0.12 0.29 9.76
N ARG A 32 -0.08 0.31 8.44
CA ARG A 32 0.29 -0.82 7.58
C ARG A 32 1.80 -1.00 7.48
N ILE A 33 2.56 0.08 7.43
CA ILE A 33 4.04 0.05 7.48
C ILE A 33 4.49 -0.60 8.80
N GLN A 34 3.93 -0.18 9.94
CA GLN A 34 4.25 -0.76 11.24
C GLN A 34 3.94 -2.26 11.27
N ASN A 35 2.80 -2.69 10.72
CA ASN A 35 2.47 -4.12 10.63
C ASN A 35 3.51 -4.94 9.86
N HIS A 36 4.13 -4.37 8.82
CA HIS A 36 5.21 -5.04 8.10
C HIS A 36 6.48 -5.15 8.95
N LEU A 37 6.83 -4.09 9.67
CA LEU A 37 7.98 -4.06 10.58
C LEU A 37 7.78 -5.04 11.75
N ASP A 38 6.60 -5.06 12.36
CA ASP A 38 6.23 -5.97 13.43
C ASP A 38 6.25 -7.43 12.98
N ALA A 39 5.94 -7.70 11.70
CA ALA A 39 6.09 -9.01 11.08
C ALA A 39 7.55 -9.40 10.79
N GLY A 40 8.52 -8.54 11.12
CA GLY A 40 9.95 -8.79 11.01
C GLY A 40 10.62 -8.18 9.78
N ALA A 41 9.94 -7.32 9.03
CA ALA A 41 10.60 -6.54 7.98
C ALA A 41 11.59 -5.55 8.60
N ASP A 42 12.81 -5.51 8.09
CA ASP A 42 13.81 -4.49 8.42
C ASP A 42 13.80 -3.30 7.44
N HIS A 43 13.06 -3.46 6.34
CA HIS A 43 12.87 -2.45 5.30
C HIS A 43 11.48 -2.58 4.67
N VAL A 44 10.80 -1.45 4.47
CA VAL A 44 9.51 -1.38 3.78
C VAL A 44 9.64 -0.42 2.59
N SER A 45 9.53 -0.97 1.38
CA SER A 45 9.52 -0.16 0.16
C SER A 45 8.11 0.39 -0.10
N VAL A 46 8.00 1.71 -0.32
CA VAL A 46 6.74 2.39 -0.59
C VAL A 46 6.74 2.91 -2.02
N SER A 47 5.67 2.62 -2.76
CA SER A 47 5.46 3.09 -4.14
C SER A 47 4.06 3.68 -4.28
N VAL A 48 3.96 4.82 -4.95
CA VAL A 48 2.67 5.48 -5.23
C VAL A 48 2.25 5.21 -6.67
N LEU A 49 0.98 4.89 -6.88
CA LEU A 49 0.41 4.76 -8.22
C LEU A 49 -0.08 6.13 -8.70
N SER A 50 0.67 6.72 -9.62
CA SER A 50 0.41 8.03 -10.22
C SER A 50 0.65 7.96 -11.74
N PRO A 51 -0.05 8.78 -12.55
CA PRO A 51 0.07 8.75 -14.01
C PRO A 51 1.39 9.32 -14.54
N ASP A 52 2.10 10.14 -13.75
CA ASP A 52 3.34 10.80 -14.15
C ASP A 52 4.27 11.07 -12.94
N LEU A 53 5.48 11.57 -13.21
CA LEU A 53 6.49 11.83 -12.18
C LEU A 53 6.15 13.00 -11.26
N GLU A 54 5.50 14.04 -11.78
CA GLU A 54 5.13 15.23 -11.01
C GLU A 54 4.10 14.84 -9.93
N SER A 55 3.02 14.20 -10.34
CA SER A 55 2.01 13.66 -9.44
C SER A 55 2.51 12.53 -8.54
N SER A 56 3.61 11.85 -8.89
CA SER A 56 4.28 10.91 -7.99
C SER A 56 5.03 11.66 -6.89
N ALA A 57 5.78 12.71 -7.23
CA ALA A 57 6.52 13.52 -6.29
C ALA A 57 5.59 14.18 -5.26
N ASP A 58 4.49 14.79 -5.72
CA ASP A 58 3.49 15.41 -4.84
C ASP A 58 2.91 14.43 -3.82
N ARG A 59 2.63 13.18 -4.24
CA ARG A 59 2.12 12.15 -3.33
C ARG A 59 3.17 11.69 -2.34
N PHE A 60 4.43 11.55 -2.77
CA PHE A 60 5.51 11.23 -1.83
C PHE A 60 5.74 12.35 -0.82
N GLU A 61 5.66 13.62 -1.22
CA GLU A 61 5.76 14.76 -0.30
C GLU A 61 4.65 14.71 0.75
N ARG A 62 3.41 14.45 0.33
CA ARG A 62 2.27 14.26 1.26
C ARG A 62 2.45 13.08 2.20
N LEU A 63 3.04 11.98 1.72
CA LEU A 63 3.28 10.79 2.55
C LEU A 63 4.50 10.90 3.45
N ALA A 64 5.45 11.79 3.15
CA ALA A 64 6.71 11.89 3.89
C ALA A 64 6.52 11.98 5.42
N PRO A 65 5.56 12.74 5.98
CA PRO A 65 5.31 12.76 7.42
C PRO A 65 4.81 11.44 8.02
N ALA A 66 4.32 10.50 7.22
CA ALA A 66 3.90 9.17 7.64
C ALA A 66 5.02 8.13 7.55
N LEU A 67 6.06 8.40 6.74
CA LEU A 67 7.18 7.50 6.47
C LEU A 67 8.38 7.73 7.39
N LEU A 68 8.44 8.89 8.06
CA LEU A 68 9.43 9.27 9.07
C LEU A 68 8.96 8.95 10.49
#